data_AF-A0A7C0YJA8-F1
#
_entry.id   AF-A0A7C0YJA8-F1
#
_cell.length_a   1.000
_cell.length_b   1.000
_cell.length_c   1.000
_cell.angle_alpha   90.00
_cell.angle_beta   90.00
_cell.angle_gamma   90.00
#
_symmetry.space_group_name_H-M   'P 1'
#
loop_
_entity.id
_entity.type
_entity.pdbx_description
1 polymer ?
#
loop_
_entity_poly.entity_id
_entity_poly.type
_entity_poly.pdbx_seq_one_letter_code
_entity_poly.pdbx_strand_id
1 'polypeptide(L)'
;MAESELTPPKAIVKVPIPHSRGGLSPHFYREGRGFSIGEIKAAGLTVKEARLLGLYVDVRRKSVYEENIKRIKNWKSIVEKYSIKPEPKLPKIIVAKRKRGRVFRGLTPAGKKSRGLVTLRGLKEIHKHKWKRKAKERKLKKRHEAKRAKGGH
;
A
#
# COMPACT_ATOMS: atom_id res chain seq x y z
N MET A 1 2.12 -8.91 38.82
CA MET A 1 1.77 -9.58 37.55
C MET A 1 2.81 -9.17 36.54
N ALA A 2 3.36 -10.11 35.79
CA ALA A 2 4.32 -9.76 34.75
C ALA A 2 3.60 -8.91 33.69
N GLU A 3 4.22 -7.83 33.20
CA GLU A 3 3.66 -6.98 32.14
C GLU A 3 3.19 -7.78 30.93
N SER A 4 3.80 -8.94 30.68
CA SER A 4 3.42 -9.88 29.61
C SER A 4 1.96 -10.33 29.66
N GLU A 5 1.35 -10.43 30.84
CA GLU A 5 -0.03 -10.90 31.01
C GLU A 5 -1.09 -9.86 30.62
N LEU A 6 -0.70 -8.58 30.57
CA LEU A 6 -1.58 -7.45 30.25
C LEU A 6 -1.49 -7.04 28.79
N THR A 7 -0.63 -7.69 27.99
CA THR A 7 -0.47 -7.41 26.57
C THR A 7 -1.27 -8.38 25.70
N PRO A 8 -1.89 -7.91 24.60
CA PRO A 8 -2.59 -8.81 23.69
C PRO A 8 -1.64 -9.89 23.14
N PRO A 9 -2.01 -11.18 23.21
CA PRO A 9 -1.14 -12.25 22.77
C PRO A 9 -0.92 -12.20 21.26
N LYS A 10 0.27 -12.63 20.83
CA LYS A 10 0.58 -12.84 19.42
C LYS A 10 0.26 -14.28 19.01
N ALA A 11 -0.10 -14.47 17.74
CA ALA A 11 -0.36 -15.79 17.18
C ALA A 11 0.96 -16.54 16.93
N ILE A 12 0.99 -17.84 17.20
CA ILE A 12 2.09 -18.73 16.81
C ILE A 12 1.79 -19.35 15.45
N VAL A 13 2.82 -19.50 14.62
CA VAL A 13 2.74 -20.16 13.30
C VAL A 13 3.94 -21.05 13.11
N LYS A 14 3.75 -22.18 12.44
CA LYS A 14 4.87 -22.98 11.93
C LYS A 14 5.68 -22.19 10.90
N VAL A 15 7.00 -22.28 10.98
CA VAL A 15 7.92 -21.69 9.99
C VAL A 15 7.87 -22.54 8.72
N PRO A 16 7.74 -21.95 7.52
CA PRO A 16 7.83 -22.71 6.28
C PRO A 16 9.24 -23.28 6.13
N ILE A 17 9.33 -24.51 5.63
CA ILE A 17 10.60 -25.18 5.38
C ILE A 17 11.16 -24.70 4.03
N PRO A 18 12.29 -23.99 3.98
CA PRO A 18 12.83 -23.49 2.73
C PRO A 18 13.73 -24.54 2.06
N HIS A 19 13.55 -24.74 0.76
CA HIS A 19 14.40 -25.64 -0.05
C HIS A 19 15.87 -25.17 -0.09
N SER A 20 16.12 -23.85 -0.02
CA SER A 20 17.46 -23.28 -0.09
C SER A 20 18.37 -23.65 1.09
N ARG A 21 17.81 -24.09 2.23
CA ARG A 21 18.59 -24.54 3.41
C ARG A 21 18.54 -26.06 3.61
N GLY A 22 18.44 -26.82 2.52
CA GLY A 22 18.45 -28.29 2.59
C GLY A 22 17.24 -28.88 3.32
N GLY A 23 16.10 -28.19 3.32
CA GLY A 23 14.88 -28.69 3.97
C GLY A 23 14.87 -28.57 5.49
N LEU A 24 15.79 -27.79 6.09
CA LEU A 24 15.83 -27.55 7.53
C LEU A 24 15.49 -26.10 7.86
N SER A 25 14.62 -25.91 8.86
CA SER A 25 14.33 -24.59 9.45
C SER A 25 15.05 -24.49 10.80
N PRO A 26 15.78 -23.40 11.10
CA PRO A 26 16.42 -23.16 12.39
C PRO A 26 15.43 -23.20 13.57
N HIS A 27 14.18 -22.81 13.32
CA HIS A 27 13.11 -22.82 14.30
C HIS A 27 11.83 -23.41 13.70
N PHE A 28 11.10 -24.20 14.48
CA PHE A 28 9.84 -24.80 14.05
C PHE A 28 8.67 -23.81 14.08
N TYR A 29 8.73 -22.83 14.97
CA TYR A 29 7.66 -21.86 15.21
C TYR A 29 8.17 -20.43 15.13
N ARG A 30 7.27 -19.50 14.78
CA ARG A 30 7.50 -18.06 14.79
C ARG A 30 6.25 -17.31 15.21
N GLU A 31 6.43 -16.07 15.62
CA GLU A 31 5.32 -15.13 15.78
C GLU A 31 4.71 -14.80 14.40
N GLY A 32 3.40 -14.96 14.30
CA GLY A 32 2.63 -14.59 13.12
C GLY A 32 2.25 -13.13 13.10
N ARG A 33 1.81 -12.65 11.93
CA ARG A 33 1.22 -11.31 11.79
C ARG A 33 -0.04 -11.13 12.64
N GLY A 34 -0.83 -12.19 12.78
CA GLY A 34 -2.09 -12.19 13.52
C GLY A 34 -2.79 -13.55 13.48
N PHE A 35 -3.92 -13.65 14.17
CA PHE A 35 -4.76 -14.85 14.22
C PHE A 35 -5.53 -15.05 12.92
N SER A 36 -5.77 -16.30 12.54
CA SER A 36 -6.55 -16.62 11.35
C SER A 36 -8.04 -16.42 11.60
N ILE A 37 -8.82 -16.27 10.54
CA ILE A 37 -10.29 -16.16 10.65
C ILE A 37 -10.87 -17.43 11.29
N GLY A 38 -10.32 -18.60 10.98
CA GLY A 38 -10.76 -19.88 11.52
C GLY A 38 -10.56 -19.96 13.04
N GLU A 39 -9.40 -19.54 13.54
CA GLU A 39 -9.10 -19.52 14.98
C GLU A 39 -10.04 -18.56 15.73
N ILE A 40 -10.28 -17.38 15.18
CA ILE A 40 -11.16 -16.37 15.80
C ILE A 40 -12.61 -16.87 15.87
N LYS A 41 -13.11 -17.48 14.79
CA LYS A 41 -14.44 -18.09 14.77
C LYS A 41 -14.55 -19.26 15.74
N ALA A 42 -13.53 -20.12 15.80
CA ALA A 42 -13.48 -21.23 16.75
C ALA A 42 -13.41 -20.78 18.22
N ALA A 43 -12.86 -19.59 18.47
CA ALA A 43 -12.90 -18.94 19.77
C ALA A 43 -14.25 -18.26 20.09
N GLY A 44 -15.22 -18.27 19.17
CA GLY A 44 -16.54 -17.67 19.35
C GLY A 44 -16.56 -16.15 19.25
N LEU A 45 -15.61 -15.56 18.51
CA LEU A 45 -15.52 -14.11 18.29
C LEU A 45 -15.76 -13.77 16.82
N THR A 46 -16.24 -12.55 16.56
CA THR A 46 -16.20 -11.98 15.21
C THR A 46 -14.86 -11.29 14.93
N VAL A 47 -14.52 -11.10 13.64
CA VAL A 47 -13.29 -10.40 13.24
C VAL A 47 -13.21 -8.99 13.82
N LYS A 48 -14.37 -8.32 13.93
CA LYS A 48 -14.47 -6.97 14.47
C LYS A 48 -14.26 -6.96 15.99
N GLU A 49 -14.90 -7.87 16.72
CA GLU A 49 -14.69 -8.04 18.16
C GLU A 49 -13.25 -8.36 18.50
N ALA A 50 -12.62 -9.30 17.78
CA ALA A 50 -11.21 -9.63 17.98
C ALA A 50 -10.30 -8.40 17.82
N ARG A 51 -10.57 -7.55 16.81
CA ARG A 51 -9.83 -6.29 16.63
C ARG A 51 -10.11 -5.29 17.74
N LEU A 52 -11.34 -5.23 18.27
CA LEU A 52 -11.68 -4.38 19.42
C LEU A 52 -10.95 -4.83 20.69
N LEU A 53 -10.76 -6.14 20.87
CA LEU A 53 -9.94 -6.73 21.95
C LEU A 53 -8.42 -6.53 21.76
N GLY A 54 -8.01 -5.73 20.77
CA GLY A 54 -6.60 -5.45 20.48
C GLY A 54 -5.85 -6.57 19.75
N LEU A 55 -6.53 -7.63 19.31
CA LEU A 55 -5.91 -8.74 18.59
C LEU A 55 -5.70 -8.38 17.12
N TYR A 56 -4.52 -8.71 16.61
CA TYR A 56 -4.26 -8.65 15.17
C TYR A 56 -4.91 -9.84 14.47
N VAL A 57 -5.64 -9.55 13.38
CA VAL A 57 -6.34 -10.56 12.57
C VAL A 57 -5.72 -10.62 11.18
N ASP A 58 -5.22 -11.79 10.79
CA ASP A 58 -4.72 -12.09 9.45
C ASP A 58 -5.80 -12.80 8.62
N VAL A 59 -6.45 -12.01 7.76
CA VAL A 59 -7.55 -12.45 6.89
C VAL A 59 -7.08 -13.46 5.84
N ARG A 60 -5.78 -13.50 5.52
CA ARG A 60 -5.24 -14.33 4.42
C ARG A 60 -4.90 -15.75 4.85
N ARG A 61 -4.66 -15.97 6.14
CA ARG A 61 -4.22 -17.26 6.69
C ARG A 61 -5.41 -18.21 6.87
N LYS A 62 -5.29 -19.43 6.34
CA LYS A 62 -6.33 -20.49 6.47
C LYS A 62 -6.02 -21.54 7.54
N SER A 63 -4.75 -21.68 7.95
CA SER A 63 -4.35 -22.63 9.00
C SER A 63 -4.99 -22.29 10.34
N VAL A 64 -5.35 -23.32 11.09
CA VAL A 64 -5.93 -23.21 12.44
C VAL A 64 -5.05 -24.01 13.39
N TYR A 65 -4.65 -23.38 14.50
CA TYR A 65 -3.86 -24.03 15.54
C TYR A 65 -4.61 -23.98 16.88
N GLU A 66 -4.68 -25.11 17.57
CA GLU A 66 -5.40 -25.26 18.83
C GLU A 66 -4.81 -24.36 19.94
N GLU A 67 -3.49 -24.23 19.98
CA GLU A 67 -2.78 -23.33 20.91
C GLU A 67 -3.21 -21.88 20.75
N ASN A 68 -3.45 -21.43 19.52
CA ASN A 68 -3.91 -20.07 19.23
C ASN A 68 -5.36 -19.87 19.69
N ILE A 69 -6.23 -20.88 19.53
CA ILE A 69 -7.62 -20.83 20.02
C ILE A 69 -7.63 -20.69 21.54
N LYS A 70 -6.82 -21.50 22.25
CA LYS A 70 -6.65 -21.39 23.72
C LYS A 70 -6.15 -20.01 24.13
N ARG A 71 -5.15 -19.46 23.43
CA ARG A 71 -4.65 -18.08 23.69
C ARG A 71 -5.74 -17.02 23.55
N ILE A 72 -6.57 -17.09 22.52
CA ILE A 72 -7.65 -16.13 22.31
C ILE A 72 -8.68 -16.23 23.45
N LYS A 73 -9.07 -17.45 23.84
CA LYS A 73 -10.02 -17.68 24.96
C LYS A 73 -9.46 -17.16 26.28
N ASN A 74 -8.20 -17.45 26.59
CA ASN A 74 -7.55 -16.96 27.80
C ASN A 74 -7.43 -15.43 27.82
N TRP A 75 -7.13 -14.81 26.67
CA TRP A 75 -7.10 -13.35 26.58
C TRP A 75 -8.48 -12.74 26.83
N LYS A 76 -9.53 -13.33 26.26
CA LYS A 76 -10.90 -12.89 26.50
C LYS A 76 -11.25 -12.92 27.99
N SER A 77 -10.94 -14.01 28.70
CA SER A 77 -11.23 -14.13 30.13
C SER A 77 -10.42 -13.15 30.98
N ILE A 78 -9.16 -12.88 30.64
CA ILE A 78 -8.34 -11.85 31.28
C ILE A 78 -8.98 -10.46 31.08
N VAL A 79 -9.33 -10.11 29.85
CA VAL A 79 -9.96 -8.82 29.52
C VAL A 79 -11.26 -8.62 30.30
N GLU A 80 -12.11 -9.65 30.38
CA GLU A 80 -13.36 -9.61 31.15
C GLU A 80 -13.09 -9.48 32.66
N LYS A 81 -12.18 -10.29 33.21
CA LYS A 81 -11.86 -10.31 34.65
C LYS A 81 -11.33 -8.98 35.15
N TYR A 82 -10.43 -8.35 34.39
CA TYR A 82 -9.78 -7.11 34.79
C TYR A 82 -10.43 -5.85 34.18
N SER A 83 -11.52 -6.03 33.42
CA SER A 83 -12.22 -4.93 32.72
C SER A 83 -11.29 -4.04 31.90
N ILE A 84 -10.24 -4.64 31.31
CA ILE A 84 -9.21 -3.94 30.56
C ILE A 84 -9.81 -3.48 29.24
N LYS A 85 -9.57 -2.21 28.86
CA LYS A 85 -9.91 -1.70 27.53
C LYS A 85 -8.64 -1.61 26.69
N PRO A 86 -8.25 -2.70 25.99
CA PRO A 86 -7.07 -2.66 25.12
C PRO A 86 -7.30 -1.72 23.94
N GLU A 87 -6.22 -1.16 23.39
CA GLU A 87 -6.33 -0.35 22.18
C GLU A 87 -6.82 -1.19 20.99
N PRO A 88 -7.91 -0.79 20.33
CA PRO A 88 -8.46 -1.56 19.23
C PRO A 88 -7.53 -1.53 18.00
N LYS A 89 -7.23 -2.70 17.43
CA LYS A 89 -6.45 -2.85 16.19
C LYS A 89 -7.34 -2.87 14.95
N LEU A 90 -8.19 -1.86 14.84
CA LEU A 90 -9.03 -1.63 13.66
C LEU A 90 -8.18 -1.23 12.45
N PRO A 91 -8.63 -1.55 11.22
CA PRO A 91 -7.93 -1.12 10.02
C PRO A 91 -7.93 0.41 9.94
N LYS A 92 -6.75 1.00 9.75
CA LYS A 92 -6.61 2.45 9.56
C LYS A 92 -7.24 2.84 8.22
N ILE A 93 -8.37 3.53 8.25
CA ILE A 93 -9.01 4.07 7.05
C ILE A 93 -8.39 5.45 6.79
N ILE A 94 -7.52 5.54 5.79
CA ILE A 94 -6.97 6.84 5.36
C ILE A 94 -8.03 7.52 4.49
N VAL A 95 -8.84 8.38 5.12
CA VAL A 95 -9.81 9.21 4.39
C VAL A 95 -9.09 10.46 3.90
N ALA A 96 -8.64 10.45 2.64
CA ALA A 96 -8.17 11.67 2.00
C ALA A 96 -9.37 12.63 1.84
N LYS A 97 -9.28 13.83 2.44
CA LYS A 97 -10.30 14.86 2.24
C LYS A 97 -10.47 15.14 0.74
N ARG A 98 -11.71 15.18 0.27
CA ARG A 98 -12.02 15.63 -1.10
C ARG A 98 -11.48 17.05 -1.28
N LYS A 99 -10.84 17.33 -2.41
CA LYS A 99 -10.37 18.69 -2.75
C LYS A 99 -11.60 19.59 -2.99
N ARG A 100 -11.99 20.40 -2.00
CA ARG A 100 -13.09 21.39 -2.11
C ARG A 100 -12.58 22.68 -2.76
N GLY A 101 -13.41 23.38 -3.56
CA GLY A 101 -13.07 24.63 -4.26
C GLY A 101 -13.10 24.53 -5.80
N ARG A 102 -12.40 25.44 -6.52
CA ARG A 102 -12.31 25.48 -8.00
C ARG A 102 -12.16 24.10 -8.63
N VAL A 103 -12.75 23.89 -9.82
CA VAL A 103 -12.69 22.66 -10.63
C VAL A 103 -11.27 22.06 -10.60
N PHE A 104 -11.13 20.97 -9.84
CA PHE A 104 -9.89 20.23 -9.57
C PHE A 104 -8.67 21.08 -9.16
N ARG A 105 -8.83 22.28 -8.58
CA ARG A 105 -7.72 23.24 -8.28
C ARG A 105 -6.85 23.60 -9.50
N GLY A 106 -7.41 23.49 -10.71
CA GLY A 106 -6.63 23.60 -11.95
C GLY A 106 -5.70 22.41 -12.21
N LEU A 107 -6.00 21.23 -11.63
CA LEU A 107 -5.30 19.97 -11.93
C LEU A 107 -5.88 19.25 -13.14
N THR A 108 -6.98 19.74 -13.72
CA THR A 108 -7.41 19.30 -15.06
C THR A 108 -6.27 19.52 -16.05
N PRO A 109 -6.19 18.74 -17.15
CA PRO A 109 -5.17 18.96 -18.18
C PRO A 109 -5.12 20.42 -18.67
N ALA A 110 -6.29 21.04 -18.89
CA ALA A 110 -6.40 22.46 -19.26
C ALA A 110 -5.89 23.40 -18.15
N GLY A 111 -6.24 23.15 -16.89
CA GLY A 111 -5.77 23.94 -15.75
C GLY A 111 -4.27 23.80 -15.50
N LYS A 112 -3.69 22.60 -15.66
CA LYS A 112 -2.25 22.41 -15.54
C LYS A 112 -1.50 23.11 -16.68
N LYS A 113 -2.11 23.17 -17.87
CA LYS A 113 -1.57 23.91 -19.03
C LYS A 113 -1.62 25.42 -18.81
N SER A 114 -2.74 25.98 -18.33
CA SER A 114 -2.84 27.41 -18.04
C SER A 114 -1.91 27.86 -16.91
N ARG A 115 -1.66 27.00 -15.92
CA ARG A 115 -0.68 27.23 -14.84
C ARG A 115 0.79 27.02 -15.26
N GLY A 116 1.05 26.67 -16.51
CA GLY A 116 2.42 26.41 -17.00
C GLY A 116 3.07 25.13 -16.47
N LEU A 117 2.32 24.27 -15.77
CA LEU A 117 2.82 23.01 -15.20
C LEU A 117 3.00 21.91 -16.27
N VAL A 118 2.24 21.99 -17.36
CA VAL A 118 2.33 21.04 -18.51
C VAL A 118 3.30 21.54 -19.58
N THR A 119 3.59 22.85 -19.61
CA THR A 119 4.58 23.41 -20.54
C THR A 119 5.99 23.11 -20.04
N LEU A 120 6.43 21.87 -20.29
CA LEU A 120 7.80 21.43 -20.56
C LEU A 120 8.90 22.40 -20.07
N ARG A 121 9.05 22.57 -18.76
CA ARG A 121 10.29 23.10 -18.17
C ARG A 121 11.38 22.07 -18.48
N GLY A 122 12.34 22.41 -19.34
CA GLY A 122 13.48 21.55 -19.74
C GLY A 122 13.32 20.72 -21.02
N LEU A 123 12.11 20.30 -21.40
CA LEU A 123 11.92 19.41 -22.58
C LEU A 123 12.00 20.12 -23.94
N LYS A 124 11.88 21.46 -23.98
CA LYS A 124 12.15 22.27 -25.19
C LYS A 124 13.65 22.39 -25.50
N GLU A 125 14.51 22.23 -24.51
CA GLU A 125 15.96 22.39 -24.65
C GLU A 125 16.67 21.11 -25.10
N ILE A 126 16.04 19.95 -24.90
CA ILE A 126 16.57 18.65 -25.33
C ILE A 126 16.79 18.65 -26.85
N HIS A 127 17.95 18.16 -27.28
CA HIS A 127 18.33 18.01 -28.69
C HIS A 127 17.23 17.34 -29.54
N LYS A 128 16.56 16.32 -29.01
CA LYS A 128 15.44 15.61 -29.64
C LYS A 128 14.27 16.54 -30.01
N HIS A 129 13.93 17.52 -29.18
CA HIS A 129 12.88 18.50 -29.49
C HIS A 129 13.33 19.46 -30.58
N LYS A 130 14.57 19.97 -30.50
CA LYS A 130 15.18 20.87 -31.49
C LYS A 130 15.25 20.21 -32.88
N TRP A 131 15.71 18.96 -32.94
CA TRP A 131 15.80 18.18 -34.18
C TRP A 131 14.43 17.90 -34.80
N LYS A 132 13.45 17.45 -34.01
CA LYS A 132 12.07 17.22 -34.51
C LYS A 132 11.41 18.51 -35.00
N ARG A 133 11.62 19.64 -34.31
CA ARG A 133 11.15 20.95 -34.75
C ARG A 133 11.77 21.33 -36.10
N LYS A 134 13.10 21.17 -36.25
CA LYS A 134 13.81 21.44 -37.52
C LYS A 134 13.36 20.53 -38.65
N ALA A 135 13.21 19.22 -38.41
CA ALA A 135 12.69 18.29 -39.41
C ALA A 135 11.28 18.69 -39.90
N LYS A 136 10.41 19.14 -38.98
CA LYS A 136 9.07 19.64 -39.34
C LYS A 136 9.14 20.96 -40.13
N GLU A 137 10.03 21.88 -39.77
CA GLU A 137 10.26 23.11 -40.55
C GLU A 137 10.70 22.81 -41.99
N ARG A 138 11.61 21.84 -42.18
CA ARG A 138 12.07 21.39 -43.50
C ARG A 138 10.98 20.71 -44.32
N LYS A 139 10.23 19.78 -43.71
CA LYS A 139 9.11 19.09 -44.37
C LYS A 139 8.03 20.07 -44.83
N LEU A 140 7.78 21.12 -44.05
CA LEU A 140 6.84 22.19 -44.38
C LEU A 140 7.46 23.32 -45.24
N LYS A 141 8.74 23.19 -45.64
CA LYS A 141 9.53 24.20 -46.36
C LYS A 141 9.40 25.62 -45.79
N LYS A 142 9.45 25.79 -44.47
CA LYS A 142 9.41 27.13 -43.84
C LYS A 142 10.79 27.81 -43.93
N ARG A 143 10.84 29.13 -44.22
CA ARG A 143 12.06 29.99 -44.37
C ARG A 143 12.87 29.78 -45.66
N HIS A 144 14.20 29.91 -45.60
CA HIS A 144 15.17 29.99 -46.72
C HIS A 144 15.19 28.77 -47.66
N GLU A 145 14.45 27.70 -47.32
CA GLU A 145 14.20 26.51 -48.14
C GLU A 145 12.94 26.67 -49.04
N ALA A 146 12.05 27.64 -48.76
CA ALA A 146 10.89 27.97 -49.61
C ALA A 146 11.30 28.67 -50.92
N LYS A 147 12.38 29.45 -50.86
CA LYS A 147 12.95 30.19 -51.99
C LYS A 147 14.44 29.89 -52.11
N ARG A 148 14.76 28.76 -52.73
CA ARG A 148 15.99 28.61 -53.51
C ARG A 148 15.59 28.17 -54.91
N ALA A 149 14.97 29.08 -55.66
CA ALA A 149 15.16 29.07 -57.10
C ALA A 149 16.62 29.48 -57.31
N LYS A 150 17.49 28.50 -57.56
CA LYS A 150 18.84 28.76 -58.05
C LYS A 150 18.72 28.63 -59.57
N GLY A 151 18.66 29.77 -60.27
CA GLY A 151 18.77 29.93 -61.73
C GLY A 151 18.05 28.91 -62.62
N GLY A 152 16.97 29.33 -63.26
CA GLY A 152 16.50 28.77 -64.54
C GLY A 152 16.26 29.94 -65.47
N HIS A 153 16.88 29.88 -66.66
CA HIS A 153 17.03 30.87 -67.74
C HIS A 153 16.28 32.20 -67.67
#